data_AF-A0A098S9M7-F1
#
_entry.id   AF-A0A098S9M7-F1
#
_cell.length_a   1.000
_cell.length_b   1.000
_cell.length_c   1.000
_cell.angle_alpha   90.00
_cell.angle_beta   90.00
_cell.angle_gamma   90.00
#
_symmetry.space_group_name_H-M   'P 1'
#
loop_
_entity.id
_entity.type
_entity.pdbx_description
1 polymer ?
#
loop_
_entity_poly.entity_id
_entity_poly.type
_entity_poly.pdbx_seq_one_letter_code
_entity_poly.pdbx_strand_id
1 'polypeptide(L)'
;MASSCNGQAETRSKTEQDGAAVDNSATFKDPLFFIDGQLCQHLREIYQDKSGDLWFGTNVYGLMRYDGGTLEYITKQEGFSGGRVTGIAEDSEGNLWVATGFGLNKYDGHSFSIFKEEDGLLNSEIWSMYIDSGGVIWIGHNEGLSRFDGTKFKNIAIPKPEVKAPNTVYSANRITDIAEDQAGNLWLGTDGYGIIRYDGRTFTSLTTADGLCDNTIYDLMVDQKGNLWIGTFWGGVSKYDGQTFTNYTRDGLVNGVEAGDFYEDTNGDIWFGVENNGVYRYDGKAFQHFAQADLSGASILSIHRDREGRFWLGGWGGLFRYDKGIFAPVTKDVPWE
;
A
#
# COMPACT_ATOMS: atom_id res chain seq x y z
N MET A 1 -1.13 -32.51 64.21
CA MET A 1 -2.06 -33.22 63.31
C MET A 1 -1.49 -33.06 61.91
N ALA A 2 -0.55 -33.92 61.49
CA ALA A 2 -0.78 -35.28 60.94
C ALA A 2 -1.75 -35.19 59.74
N SER A 3 -1.49 -35.68 58.53
CA SER A 3 -0.59 -36.70 57.95
C SER A 3 -1.14 -36.85 56.50
N SER A 4 -0.48 -37.22 55.40
CA SER A 4 0.75 -37.96 55.14
C SER A 4 1.11 -37.83 53.65
N CYS A 5 2.42 -37.91 53.37
CA CYS A 5 3.00 -38.42 52.14
C CYS A 5 2.56 -39.87 51.84
N ASN A 6 2.67 -40.29 50.59
CA ASN A 6 3.55 -41.42 50.25
C ASN A 6 3.75 -41.49 48.73
N GLY A 7 5.02 -41.42 48.33
CA GLY A 7 5.45 -42.00 47.07
C GLY A 7 5.77 -43.49 47.27
N GLN A 8 5.75 -44.24 46.17
CA GLN A 8 6.84 -45.16 45.82
C GLN A 8 6.64 -45.66 44.39
N ALA A 9 7.75 -45.65 43.66
CA ALA A 9 7.92 -46.23 42.35
C ALA A 9 8.10 -47.76 42.46
N GLU A 10 7.66 -48.48 41.44
CA GLU A 10 8.45 -49.39 40.60
C GLU A 10 7.57 -50.50 40.00
N THR A 11 7.53 -50.58 38.68
CA THR A 11 8.09 -51.75 37.96
C THR A 11 8.06 -51.49 36.45
N ARG A 12 9.25 -51.55 35.84
CA ARG A 12 9.46 -51.62 34.39
C ARG A 12 8.95 -52.98 33.89
N SER A 13 8.28 -52.99 32.75
CA SER A 13 8.44 -54.09 31.78
C SER A 13 8.66 -53.49 30.40
N LYS A 14 9.73 -53.95 29.75
CA LYS A 14 10.18 -53.57 28.42
C LYS A 14 9.27 -54.22 27.38
N THR A 15 8.99 -53.52 26.30
CA THR A 15 8.81 -54.17 24.99
C THR A 15 9.27 -53.21 23.89
N GLU A 16 10.39 -53.61 23.30
CA GLU A 16 10.83 -53.45 21.91
C GLU A 16 10.64 -52.11 21.20
N GLN A 17 11.79 -51.45 21.00
CA GLN A 17 12.02 -50.45 19.96
C GLN A 17 11.94 -51.13 18.59
N ASP A 18 10.90 -50.83 17.82
CA ASP A 18 11.00 -50.84 16.36
C ASP A 18 11.32 -49.43 15.88
N GLY A 19 12.48 -49.32 15.24
CA GLY A 19 12.94 -48.10 14.61
C GLY A 19 12.10 -47.78 13.38
N ALA A 20 11.19 -46.83 13.50
CA ALA A 20 10.75 -46.05 12.36
C ALA A 20 11.67 -44.84 12.26
N ALA A 21 12.49 -44.79 11.21
CA ALA A 21 13.16 -43.57 10.80
C ALA A 21 12.09 -42.48 10.68
N VAL A 22 12.21 -41.43 11.49
CA VAL A 22 11.43 -40.21 11.28
C VAL A 22 11.91 -39.65 9.95
N ASP A 23 11.08 -39.82 8.94
CA ASP A 23 11.23 -39.13 7.67
C ASP A 23 11.14 -37.63 7.96
N ASN A 24 12.31 -36.98 7.99
CA ASN A 24 12.44 -35.54 8.13
C ASN A 24 12.18 -34.81 6.80
N SER A 25 11.47 -35.43 5.84
CA SER A 25 10.80 -34.71 4.75
C SER A 25 9.55 -33.95 5.26
N ALA A 26 9.73 -33.16 6.33
CA ALA A 26 8.81 -32.08 6.61
C ALA A 26 8.99 -31.05 5.48
N THR A 27 8.28 -31.30 4.37
CA THR A 27 7.91 -30.29 3.39
C THR A 27 7.49 -29.06 4.18
N PHE A 28 8.18 -27.94 3.98
CA PHE A 28 7.72 -26.65 4.45
C PHE A 28 6.26 -26.54 4.01
N LYS A 29 5.32 -26.64 4.95
CA LYS A 29 3.94 -26.23 4.70
C LYS A 29 4.06 -24.75 4.41
N ASP A 30 3.92 -24.43 3.13
CA ASP A 30 3.91 -23.09 2.57
C ASP A 30 3.19 -22.14 3.53
N PRO A 31 3.91 -21.29 4.29
CA PRO A 31 3.37 -20.60 5.46
C PRO A 31 2.44 -19.44 5.10
N LEU A 32 2.07 -19.33 3.82
CA LEU A 32 1.12 -18.37 3.33
C LEU A 32 -0.27 -18.82 3.78
N PHE A 33 -0.99 -17.95 4.49
CA PHE A 33 -2.41 -18.17 4.76
C PHE A 33 -3.16 -18.03 3.43
N PHE A 34 -3.17 -19.10 2.66
CA PHE A 34 -3.89 -19.19 1.40
C PHE A 34 -5.39 -19.04 1.68
N ILE A 35 -6.02 -18.14 0.93
CA ILE A 35 -7.45 -18.28 0.65
C ILE A 35 -7.52 -19.18 -0.57
N ASP A 36 -8.32 -20.24 -0.49
CA ASP A 36 -8.58 -21.10 -1.64
C ASP A 36 -9.07 -20.25 -2.82
N GLY A 37 -8.37 -20.35 -3.96
CA GLY A 37 -8.70 -19.59 -5.16
C GLY A 37 -8.16 -18.16 -5.18
N GLN A 38 -7.17 -17.81 -4.35
CA GLN A 38 -6.50 -16.50 -4.35
C GLN A 38 -4.97 -16.61 -4.22
N LEU A 39 -4.27 -15.54 -4.59
CA LEU A 39 -2.81 -15.45 -4.55
C LEU A 39 -2.30 -15.37 -3.11
N CYS A 40 -2.77 -14.38 -2.37
CA CYS A 40 -2.48 -14.17 -0.95
C CYS A 40 -3.57 -13.28 -0.33
N GLN A 41 -3.54 -13.09 1.00
CA GLN A 41 -4.34 -12.07 1.66
C GLN A 41 -3.61 -10.71 1.69
N HIS A 42 -4.37 -9.63 1.81
CA HIS A 42 -3.85 -8.29 2.11
C HIS A 42 -2.75 -7.81 1.14
N LEU A 43 -3.03 -7.92 -0.16
CA LEU A 43 -2.18 -7.32 -1.19
C LEU A 43 -2.40 -5.81 -1.16
N ARG A 44 -1.32 -5.06 -0.92
CA ARG A 44 -1.37 -3.63 -0.65
C ARG A 44 -0.83 -2.78 -1.79
N GLU A 45 0.13 -3.29 -2.54
CA GLU A 45 0.84 -2.52 -3.56
C GLU A 45 1.05 -3.38 -4.79
N ILE A 46 0.82 -2.82 -5.98
CA ILE A 46 1.09 -3.45 -7.27
C ILE A 46 1.92 -2.49 -8.11
N TYR A 47 3.07 -2.97 -8.58
CA TYR A 47 3.97 -2.18 -9.41
C TYR A 47 4.50 -3.00 -10.58
N GLN A 48 4.66 -2.39 -11.76
CA GLN A 48 5.37 -3.01 -12.88
C GLN A 48 6.67 -2.27 -13.17
N ASP A 49 7.79 -2.97 -13.12
CA ASP A 49 9.11 -2.38 -13.37
C ASP A 49 9.42 -2.21 -14.86
N LYS A 50 10.53 -1.53 -15.19
CA LYS A 50 11.05 -1.33 -16.55
C LYS A 50 11.33 -2.61 -17.32
N SER A 51 11.64 -3.70 -16.65
CA SER A 51 11.85 -5.02 -17.28
C SER A 51 10.53 -5.70 -17.64
N GLY A 52 9.43 -5.29 -17.01
CA GLY A 52 8.08 -5.82 -17.22
C GLY A 52 7.59 -6.72 -16.10
N ASP A 53 8.39 -6.92 -15.05
CA ASP A 53 8.03 -7.79 -13.94
C ASP A 53 6.99 -7.11 -13.06
N LEU A 54 6.04 -7.89 -12.57
CA LEU A 54 5.03 -7.44 -11.62
C LEU A 54 5.53 -7.68 -10.19
N TRP A 55 5.44 -6.65 -9.37
CA TRP A 55 5.83 -6.65 -7.98
C TRP A 55 4.59 -6.44 -7.11
N PHE A 56 4.43 -7.31 -6.12
CA PHE A 56 3.28 -7.30 -5.21
C PHE A 56 3.75 -7.11 -3.78
N GLY A 57 3.45 -5.94 -3.21
CA GLY A 57 3.65 -5.66 -1.80
C GLY A 57 2.47 -6.15 -0.97
N THR A 58 2.75 -6.70 0.21
CA THR A 58 1.72 -7.24 1.11
C THR A 58 1.82 -6.65 2.51
N ASN A 59 0.74 -6.76 3.30
CA ASN A 59 0.76 -6.36 4.71
C ASN A 59 1.61 -7.27 5.61
N VAL A 60 1.78 -8.54 5.25
CA VAL A 60 2.32 -9.57 6.16
C VAL A 60 3.42 -10.41 5.53
N TYR A 61 3.34 -10.69 4.23
CA TYR A 61 4.15 -11.69 3.55
C TYR A 61 5.39 -11.12 2.86
N GLY A 62 5.63 -9.82 3.00
CA GLY A 62 6.71 -9.12 2.32
C GLY A 62 6.36 -8.83 0.87
N LEU A 63 7.28 -9.16 -0.03
CA LEU A 63 7.26 -8.78 -1.44
C LEU A 63 7.20 -10.04 -2.31
N MET A 64 6.43 -10.01 -3.40
CA MET A 64 6.44 -11.05 -4.43
C MET A 64 6.82 -10.43 -5.77
N ARG A 65 7.49 -11.21 -6.62
CA ARG A 65 7.86 -10.82 -7.98
C ARG A 65 7.35 -11.87 -8.96
N TYR A 66 6.70 -11.44 -10.03
CA TYR A 66 6.28 -12.27 -11.14
C TYR A 66 6.94 -11.80 -12.43
N ASP A 67 7.78 -12.66 -13.01
CA ASP A 67 8.59 -12.37 -14.21
C ASP A 67 7.90 -12.75 -15.55
N GLY A 68 6.60 -13.08 -15.50
CA GLY A 68 5.85 -13.62 -16.64
C GLY A 68 5.85 -15.15 -16.73
N GLY A 69 6.62 -15.85 -15.89
CA GLY A 69 6.59 -17.31 -15.81
C GLY A 69 6.63 -17.87 -14.40
N THR A 70 7.37 -17.22 -13.50
CA THR A 70 7.63 -17.67 -12.13
C THR A 70 7.22 -16.60 -11.14
N LEU A 71 6.53 -17.02 -10.08
CA LEU A 71 6.27 -16.20 -8.91
C LEU A 71 7.32 -16.51 -7.82
N GLU A 72 8.12 -15.50 -7.47
CA GLU A 72 9.11 -15.55 -6.40
C GLU A 72 8.61 -14.81 -5.15
N TYR A 73 8.90 -15.37 -3.98
CA TYR A 73 8.62 -14.74 -2.68
C TYR A 73 9.91 -14.20 -2.08
N ILE A 74 9.91 -12.91 -1.75
CA ILE A 74 11.06 -12.19 -1.25
C ILE A 74 10.80 -11.82 0.21
N THR A 75 11.63 -12.39 1.09
CA THR A 75 11.49 -12.29 2.54
C THR A 75 12.80 -11.81 3.19
N LYS A 76 12.85 -11.86 4.52
CA LYS A 76 14.07 -11.56 5.29
C LYS A 76 15.24 -12.47 4.94
N GLN A 77 14.99 -13.68 4.44
CA GLN A 77 16.05 -14.61 4.05
C GLN A 77 16.83 -14.10 2.82
N GLU A 78 16.15 -13.33 1.96
CA GLU A 78 16.69 -12.73 0.75
C GLU A 78 17.27 -11.32 1.00
N GLY A 79 17.35 -10.88 2.25
CA GLY A 79 17.91 -9.57 2.63
C GLY A 79 16.91 -8.42 2.65
N PHE A 80 15.62 -8.68 2.42
CA PHE A 80 14.55 -7.69 2.55
C PHE A 80 14.23 -7.40 4.04
N SER A 81 13.95 -6.14 4.40
CA SER A 81 13.64 -5.78 5.80
C SER A 81 12.36 -6.46 6.34
N GLY A 82 11.43 -6.83 5.45
CA GLY A 82 10.12 -7.38 5.80
C GLY A 82 9.14 -6.32 6.28
N GLY A 83 8.04 -6.78 6.89
CA GLY A 83 6.95 -5.90 7.32
C GLY A 83 5.98 -5.58 6.19
N ARG A 84 5.02 -4.71 6.49
CA ARG A 84 4.03 -4.25 5.52
C ARG A 84 4.69 -3.39 4.47
N VAL A 85 4.47 -3.70 3.20
CA VAL A 85 4.92 -2.91 2.05
C VAL A 85 3.91 -1.80 1.79
N THR A 86 4.37 -0.55 1.75
CA THR A 86 3.51 0.65 1.62
C THR A 86 3.78 1.47 0.38
N GLY A 87 4.82 1.13 -0.39
CA GLY A 87 5.08 1.74 -1.68
C GLY A 87 6.21 1.02 -2.40
N ILE A 88 6.08 0.91 -3.72
CA ILE A 88 7.12 0.38 -4.61
C ILE A 88 7.33 1.37 -5.74
N ALA A 89 8.57 1.76 -5.99
CA ALA A 89 8.92 2.66 -7.08
C ALA A 89 10.26 2.27 -7.69
N GLU A 90 10.50 2.63 -8.95
CA GLU A 90 11.77 2.38 -9.63
C GLU A 90 12.43 3.70 -10.01
N ASP A 91 13.70 3.86 -9.65
CA ASP A 91 14.47 5.06 -10.02
C ASP A 91 14.95 5.03 -11.47
N SER A 92 15.55 6.13 -11.94
CA SER A 92 16.06 6.24 -13.32
C SER A 92 17.20 5.25 -13.65
N GLU A 93 17.91 4.75 -12.64
CA GLU A 93 19.01 3.80 -12.79
C GLU A 93 18.52 2.34 -12.85
N GLY A 94 17.23 2.10 -12.58
CA GLY A 94 16.62 0.78 -12.56
C GLY A 94 16.68 0.10 -11.20
N ASN A 95 16.97 0.83 -10.12
CA ASN A 95 16.87 0.27 -8.79
C ASN A 95 15.42 0.34 -8.32
N LEU A 96 14.94 -0.77 -7.75
CA LEU A 96 13.66 -0.79 -7.05
C LEU A 96 13.84 -0.22 -5.64
N TRP A 97 12.93 0.64 -5.25
CA TRP A 97 12.78 1.18 -3.91
C TRP A 97 11.48 0.65 -3.32
N VAL A 98 11.58 0.07 -2.13
CA VAL A 98 10.45 -0.56 -1.44
C VAL A 98 10.36 0.00 -0.02
N ALA A 99 9.29 0.75 0.21
CA ALA A 99 8.92 1.30 1.51
C ALA A 99 8.23 0.24 2.36
N THR A 100 8.67 0.07 3.61
CA THR A 100 8.08 -0.89 4.53
C THR A 100 7.88 -0.33 5.93
N GLY A 101 7.15 -1.08 6.77
CA GLY A 101 7.09 -0.82 8.21
C GLY A 101 8.43 -1.00 8.95
N PHE A 102 9.47 -1.50 8.30
CA PHE A 102 10.80 -1.76 8.92
C PHE A 102 11.96 -1.09 8.17
N GLY A 103 11.68 -0.03 7.40
CA GLY A 103 12.67 0.80 6.73
C GLY A 103 12.49 0.89 5.21
N LEU A 104 13.41 1.62 4.57
CA LEU A 104 13.46 1.77 3.12
C LEU A 104 14.41 0.73 2.54
N ASN A 105 14.00 0.01 1.51
CA ASN A 105 14.81 -1.04 0.89
C ASN A 105 15.14 -0.60 -0.54
N LYS A 106 16.41 -0.72 -0.93
CA LYS A 106 16.86 -0.56 -2.31
C LYS A 106 17.25 -1.93 -2.85
N TYR A 107 16.70 -2.33 -3.99
CA TYR A 107 17.08 -3.51 -4.75
C TYR A 107 17.77 -3.09 -6.04
N ASP A 108 19.02 -3.49 -6.23
CA ASP A 108 19.85 -3.16 -7.41
C ASP A 108 19.80 -4.23 -8.51
N GLY A 109 18.79 -5.10 -8.48
CA GLY A 109 18.68 -6.28 -9.34
C GLY A 109 19.47 -7.50 -8.85
N HIS A 110 20.26 -7.37 -7.78
CA HIS A 110 21.09 -8.44 -7.25
C HIS A 110 20.88 -8.63 -5.74
N SER A 111 20.83 -7.54 -4.98
CA SER A 111 20.78 -7.58 -3.52
C SER A 111 20.01 -6.39 -2.94
N PHE A 112 19.56 -6.56 -1.69
CA PHE A 112 18.91 -5.49 -0.94
C PHE A 112 19.88 -4.72 -0.06
N SER A 113 19.77 -3.39 -0.09
CA SER A 113 20.30 -2.47 0.92
C SER A 113 19.14 -1.90 1.74
N ILE A 114 19.26 -1.87 3.07
CA ILE A 114 18.21 -1.39 3.96
C ILE A 114 18.67 -0.10 4.63
N PHE A 115 17.84 0.93 4.57
CA PHE A 115 18.04 2.22 5.23
C PHE A 115 17.07 2.39 6.40
N LYS A 116 17.61 2.79 7.55
CA LYS A 116 16.89 2.98 8.82
C LYS A 116 17.27 4.31 9.48
N GLU A 117 16.85 4.50 10.72
CA GLU A 117 17.14 5.71 11.51
C GLU A 117 18.63 5.95 11.69
N GLU A 118 19.44 4.88 11.81
CA GLU A 118 20.90 4.98 11.91
C GLU A 118 21.55 5.54 10.63
N ASP A 119 20.89 5.42 9.49
CA ASP A 119 21.31 6.01 8.21
C ASP A 119 20.79 7.45 8.02
N GLY A 120 19.91 7.91 8.92
CA GLY A 120 19.33 9.26 8.92
C GLY A 120 17.84 9.33 8.52
N LEU A 121 17.20 8.20 8.22
CA LEU A 121 15.75 8.14 8.02
C LEU A 121 15.03 8.67 9.27
N LEU A 122 13.91 9.40 9.11
CA LEU A 122 13.20 9.95 10.27
C LEU A 122 12.63 8.85 11.16
N ASN A 123 12.04 7.82 10.55
CA ASN A 123 11.41 6.70 11.23
C ASN A 123 11.32 5.49 10.28
N SER A 124 11.60 4.29 10.78
CA SER A 124 11.53 3.05 9.99
C SER A 124 10.10 2.64 9.61
N GLU A 125 9.07 3.13 10.29
CA GLU A 125 7.68 2.90 9.89
C GLU A 125 7.31 3.86 8.74
N ILE A 126 7.52 3.41 7.50
CA ILE A 126 7.24 4.18 6.29
C ILE A 126 5.81 3.94 5.83
N TRP A 127 5.12 5.03 5.53
CA TRP A 127 3.69 5.06 5.25
C TRP A 127 3.34 5.41 3.80
N SER A 128 4.19 6.21 3.17
CA SER A 128 4.10 6.55 1.75
C SER A 128 5.49 6.82 1.20
N MET A 129 5.65 6.64 -0.11
CA MET A 129 6.89 6.93 -0.80
C MET A 129 6.59 7.42 -2.22
N TYR A 130 7.31 8.45 -2.65
CA TYR A 130 7.21 8.98 -4.01
C TYR A 130 8.61 9.37 -4.52
N ILE A 131 8.92 9.03 -5.77
CA ILE A 131 10.13 9.50 -6.45
C ILE A 131 9.72 10.67 -7.35
N ASP A 132 10.21 11.87 -7.04
CA ASP A 132 9.86 13.06 -7.82
C ASP A 132 10.52 13.06 -9.21
N SER A 133 10.05 13.96 -10.08
CA SER A 133 10.57 14.16 -11.43
C SER A 133 12.07 14.50 -11.47
N GLY A 134 12.65 14.95 -10.36
CA GLY A 134 14.08 15.19 -10.17
C GLY A 134 14.87 13.98 -9.67
N GLY A 135 14.22 12.84 -9.41
CA GLY A 135 14.82 11.61 -8.89
C GLY A 135 15.04 11.62 -7.37
N VAL A 136 14.44 12.57 -6.64
CA VAL A 136 14.50 12.61 -5.18
C VAL A 136 13.42 11.71 -4.61
N ILE A 137 13.79 10.92 -3.60
CA ILE A 137 12.85 10.04 -2.90
C ILE A 137 12.28 10.79 -1.70
N TRP A 138 10.96 10.92 -1.69
CA TRP A 138 10.17 11.49 -0.62
C TRP A 138 9.49 10.38 0.14
N ILE A 139 9.60 10.40 1.46
CA ILE A 139 9.24 9.28 2.32
C ILE A 139 8.37 9.83 3.44
N GLY A 140 7.09 9.45 3.43
CA GLY A 140 6.13 9.81 4.45
C GLY A 140 6.18 8.83 5.61
N HIS A 141 6.18 9.36 6.83
CA HIS A 141 6.25 8.60 8.07
C HIS A 141 5.08 8.96 8.97
N ASN A 142 4.92 8.23 10.09
CA ASN A 142 4.04 8.64 11.18
C ASN A 142 4.49 9.93 11.90
N GLU A 143 5.73 10.37 11.68
CA GLU A 143 6.35 11.49 12.39
C GLU A 143 6.70 12.69 11.49
N GLY A 144 6.48 12.58 10.18
CA GLY A 144 6.75 13.65 9.22
C GLY A 144 7.27 13.12 7.89
N LEU A 145 8.14 13.89 7.25
CA LEU A 145 8.64 13.64 5.90
C LEU A 145 10.16 13.54 5.89
N SER A 146 10.72 12.47 5.32
CA SER A 146 12.14 12.41 4.93
C SER A 146 12.29 12.65 3.43
N ARG A 147 13.36 13.36 3.07
CA ARG A 147 13.82 13.55 1.70
C ARG A 147 15.17 12.85 1.53
N PHE A 148 15.33 12.03 0.51
CA PHE A 148 16.57 11.33 0.19
C PHE A 148 17.01 11.63 -1.24
N ASP A 149 18.23 12.12 -1.42
CA ASP A 149 18.79 12.49 -2.74
C ASP A 149 19.72 11.43 -3.34
N GLY A 150 19.63 10.18 -2.88
CA GLY A 150 20.55 9.11 -3.23
C GLY A 150 21.81 9.07 -2.36
N THR A 151 22.11 10.13 -1.60
CA THR A 151 23.32 10.20 -0.76
C THR A 151 23.03 10.49 0.71
N LYS A 152 22.06 11.34 1.00
CA LYS A 152 21.76 11.76 2.37
C LYS A 152 20.26 11.94 2.60
N PHE A 153 19.85 11.64 3.84
CA PHE A 153 18.53 11.98 4.33
C PHE A 153 18.48 13.41 4.85
N LYS A 154 17.35 14.07 4.62
CA LYS A 154 16.98 15.33 5.26
C LYS A 154 15.54 15.23 5.74
N ASN A 155 15.34 15.36 7.05
CA ASN A 155 14.02 15.32 7.66
C ASN A 155 13.39 16.72 7.64
N ILE A 156 12.12 16.78 7.26
CA ILE A 156 11.38 18.02 7.02
C ILE A 156 10.18 18.03 7.95
N ALA A 157 10.14 19.03 8.83
CA ALA A 157 9.00 19.27 9.69
C ALA A 157 7.85 19.85 8.87
N ILE A 158 6.67 19.24 8.99
CA ILE A 158 5.47 19.66 8.27
C ILE A 158 4.66 20.61 9.17
N PRO A 159 4.34 21.83 8.71
CA PRO A 159 3.55 22.76 9.49
C PRO A 159 2.11 22.25 9.60
N LYS A 160 1.52 22.43 10.78
CA LYS A 160 0.12 22.06 11.02
C LYS A 160 -0.78 23.28 10.91
N PRO A 161 -1.78 23.28 10.02
CA PRO A 161 -2.80 24.32 10.00
C PRO A 161 -3.68 24.24 11.26
N GLU A 162 -4.38 25.33 11.55
CA GLU A 162 -5.41 25.32 12.59
C GLU A 162 -6.64 24.53 12.10
N VAL A 163 -6.85 23.35 12.67
CA VAL A 163 -8.05 22.53 12.45
C VAL A 163 -8.77 22.33 13.77
N LYS A 164 -10.07 22.64 13.81
CA LYS A 164 -10.89 22.45 15.00
C LYS A 164 -11.20 20.96 15.18
N ALA A 165 -10.71 20.37 16.28
CA ALA A 165 -10.91 18.95 16.63
C ALA A 165 -10.54 17.98 15.49
N PRO A 166 -9.25 17.90 15.12
CA PRO A 166 -8.79 17.02 14.03
C PRO A 166 -9.14 15.56 14.34
N ASN A 167 -9.67 14.85 13.35
CA ASN A 167 -10.06 13.45 13.47
C ASN A 167 -8.93 12.51 12.99
N THR A 168 -7.86 12.43 13.79
CA THR A 168 -6.68 11.62 13.45
C THR A 168 -6.95 10.14 13.68
N VAL A 169 -6.57 9.28 12.74
CA VAL A 169 -6.73 7.81 12.86
C VAL A 169 -5.53 7.17 13.54
N TYR A 170 -4.31 7.60 13.22
CA TYR A 170 -3.09 6.98 13.74
C TYR A 170 -2.12 7.99 14.36
N SER A 171 -1.76 9.07 13.66
CA SER A 171 -0.80 10.04 14.18
C SER A 171 -0.98 11.42 13.54
N ALA A 172 -0.98 12.45 14.37
CA ALA A 172 -1.13 13.84 13.95
C ALA A 172 0.05 14.39 13.10
N ASN A 173 1.16 13.65 12.97
CA ASN A 173 2.29 14.02 12.12
C ASN A 173 2.39 13.15 10.86
N ARG A 174 1.44 12.24 10.66
CA ARG A 174 1.52 11.23 9.62
C ARG A 174 1.34 11.85 8.24
N ILE A 175 2.27 11.51 7.34
CA ILE A 175 2.14 11.76 5.91
C ILE A 175 1.58 10.50 5.27
N THR A 176 0.30 10.57 4.92
CA THR A 176 -0.47 9.40 4.47
C THR A 176 -0.19 9.07 3.02
N ASP A 177 0.04 10.09 2.20
CA ASP A 177 0.39 9.91 0.79
C ASP A 177 1.12 11.14 0.22
N ILE A 178 1.78 10.96 -0.92
CA ILE A 178 2.60 11.97 -1.60
C ILE A 178 2.36 11.89 -3.11
N ALA A 179 1.97 13.02 -3.72
CA ALA A 179 1.87 13.17 -5.18
C ALA A 179 2.66 14.39 -5.66
N GLU A 180 3.04 14.43 -6.93
CA GLU A 180 3.68 15.58 -7.57
C GLU A 180 2.78 16.11 -8.70
N ASP A 181 2.60 17.43 -8.76
CA ASP A 181 1.90 18.05 -9.88
C ASP A 181 2.83 18.39 -11.06
N GLN A 182 2.24 18.76 -12.19
CA GLN A 182 2.99 19.07 -13.42
C GLN A 182 3.94 20.28 -13.29
N ALA A 183 3.80 21.09 -12.23
CA ALA A 183 4.69 22.21 -11.94
C ALA A 183 5.82 21.82 -10.97
N GLY A 184 5.88 20.55 -10.54
CA GLY A 184 6.87 20.04 -9.60
C GLY A 184 6.56 20.38 -8.13
N ASN A 185 5.32 20.79 -7.81
CA ASN A 185 4.93 20.92 -6.41
C ASN A 185 4.54 19.56 -5.86
N LEU A 186 4.91 19.32 -4.61
CA LEU A 186 4.47 18.13 -3.89
C LEU A 186 3.15 18.40 -3.18
N TRP A 187 2.26 17.43 -3.23
CA TRP A 187 1.03 17.36 -2.47
C TRP A 187 1.18 16.27 -1.42
N LEU A 188 1.00 16.64 -0.15
CA LEU A 188 1.15 15.77 0.99
C LEU A 188 -0.22 15.53 1.63
N GLY A 189 -0.61 14.27 1.75
CA GLY A 189 -1.78 13.86 2.52
C GLY A 189 -1.44 13.84 4.01
N THR A 190 -2.35 14.31 4.86
CA THR A 190 -2.16 14.30 6.31
C THR A 190 -3.30 13.62 7.04
N ASP A 191 -2.99 13.10 8.22
CA ASP A 191 -3.95 12.46 9.10
C ASP A 191 -4.63 13.50 10.00
N GLY A 192 -5.75 14.06 9.53
CA GLY A 192 -6.62 14.98 10.27
C GLY A 192 -6.36 16.46 10.04
N TYR A 193 -5.42 16.83 9.16
CA TYR A 193 -5.04 18.22 8.87
C TYR A 193 -5.16 18.63 7.40
N GLY A 194 -5.86 17.84 6.59
CA GLY A 194 -6.10 18.12 5.17
C GLY A 194 -4.90 17.80 4.28
N ILE A 195 -4.79 18.50 3.16
CA ILE A 195 -3.66 18.37 2.23
C ILE A 195 -2.71 19.55 2.37
N ILE A 196 -1.44 19.34 2.06
CA ILE A 196 -0.41 20.38 2.09
C ILE A 196 0.33 20.39 0.75
N ARG A 197 0.32 21.54 0.07
CA ARG A 197 1.16 21.79 -1.10
C ARG A 197 2.52 22.34 -0.68
N TYR A 198 3.60 21.79 -1.22
CA TYR A 198 4.97 22.26 -1.05
C TYR A 198 5.61 22.60 -2.40
N ASP A 199 5.96 23.87 -2.59
CA ASP A 199 6.55 24.38 -3.86
C ASP A 199 8.09 24.36 -3.88
N GLY A 200 8.71 23.62 -2.94
CA GLY A 200 10.15 23.64 -2.72
C GLY A 200 10.64 24.74 -1.77
N ARG A 201 9.76 25.64 -1.33
CA ARG A 201 10.08 26.76 -0.41
C ARG A 201 9.04 26.97 0.67
N THR A 202 7.76 26.91 0.32
CA THR A 202 6.62 27.26 1.17
C THR A 202 5.63 26.12 1.23
N PHE A 203 4.96 25.99 2.37
CA PHE A 203 3.86 25.06 2.59
C PHE A 203 2.55 25.82 2.59
N THR A 204 1.56 25.33 1.85
CA THR A 204 0.20 25.85 1.83
C THR A 204 -0.77 24.72 2.14
N SER A 205 -1.57 24.87 3.19
CA SER A 205 -2.56 23.85 3.60
C SER A 205 -3.94 24.15 3.02
N LEU A 206 -4.67 23.10 2.64
CA LEU A 206 -6.08 23.14 2.30
C LEU A 206 -6.84 22.11 3.13
N THR A 207 -7.94 22.54 3.71
CA THR A 207 -8.71 21.80 4.72
C THR A 207 -10.20 21.80 4.37
N THR A 208 -11.02 21.20 5.23
CA THR A 208 -12.49 21.31 5.15
C THR A 208 -13.00 22.75 5.21
N ALA A 209 -12.23 23.70 5.77
CA ALA A 209 -12.57 25.12 5.72
C ALA A 209 -12.46 25.70 4.30
N ASP A 210 -11.65 25.08 3.45
CA ASP A 210 -11.42 25.47 2.05
C ASP A 210 -12.33 24.71 1.07
N GLY A 211 -13.08 23.72 1.55
CA GLY A 211 -14.09 23.00 0.77
C GLY A 211 -13.87 21.48 0.66
N LEU A 212 -12.71 20.97 1.11
CA LEU A 212 -12.42 19.54 1.15
C LEU A 212 -13.50 18.74 1.92
N CYS A 213 -13.78 17.50 1.50
CA CYS A 213 -14.84 16.70 2.12
C CYS A 213 -14.53 16.28 3.57
N ASP A 214 -13.26 15.95 3.87
CA ASP A 214 -12.75 15.53 5.18
C ASP A 214 -11.23 15.79 5.31
N ASN A 215 -10.73 16.06 6.51
CA ASN A 215 -9.32 16.41 6.73
C ASN A 215 -8.40 15.19 6.92
N THR A 216 -8.93 13.97 6.98
CA THR A 216 -8.17 12.76 7.20
C THR A 216 -7.91 12.09 5.86
N ILE A 217 -6.78 12.45 5.25
CA ILE A 217 -6.43 12.05 3.90
C ILE A 217 -5.97 10.60 3.89
N TYR A 218 -6.49 9.83 2.95
CA TYR A 218 -6.07 8.47 2.68
C TYR A 218 -5.10 8.40 1.52
N ASP A 219 -5.43 9.06 0.40
CA ASP A 219 -4.72 8.88 -0.87
C ASP A 219 -4.83 10.13 -1.77
N LEU A 220 -3.84 10.34 -2.64
CA LEU A 220 -3.71 11.47 -3.55
C LEU A 220 -3.27 11.03 -4.95
N MET A 221 -3.91 11.57 -5.98
CA MET A 221 -3.44 11.40 -7.36
C MET A 221 -3.65 12.67 -8.17
N VAL A 222 -2.63 13.06 -8.94
CA VAL A 222 -2.76 14.14 -9.93
C VAL A 222 -3.12 13.52 -11.28
N ASP A 223 -4.26 13.91 -11.85
CA ASP A 223 -4.67 13.44 -13.16
C ASP A 223 -3.93 14.17 -14.31
N GLN A 224 -4.05 13.66 -15.53
CA GLN A 224 -3.43 14.21 -16.74
C GLN A 224 -3.86 15.65 -17.05
N LYS A 225 -5.03 16.07 -16.54
CA LYS A 225 -5.56 17.44 -16.68
C LYS A 225 -5.05 18.37 -15.58
N GLY A 226 -4.27 17.86 -14.63
CA GLY A 226 -3.71 18.60 -13.51
C GLY A 226 -4.65 18.77 -12.32
N ASN A 227 -5.78 18.04 -12.27
CA ASN A 227 -6.62 18.03 -11.07
C ASN A 227 -6.04 17.09 -10.04
N LEU A 228 -6.14 17.47 -8.77
CA LEU A 228 -5.81 16.60 -7.66
C LEU A 228 -7.07 15.86 -7.22
N TRP A 229 -7.01 14.53 -7.25
CA TRP A 229 -7.98 13.62 -6.66
C TRP A 229 -7.54 13.29 -5.23
N ILE A 230 -8.48 13.37 -4.30
CA ILE A 230 -8.24 13.22 -2.87
C ILE A 230 -9.22 12.20 -2.32
N GLY A 231 -8.66 11.11 -1.81
CA GLY A 231 -9.34 10.07 -1.06
C GLY A 231 -9.20 10.37 0.42
N THR A 232 -10.26 10.18 1.18
CA THR A 232 -10.28 10.45 2.62
C THR A 232 -10.78 9.23 3.37
N PHE A 233 -10.41 9.12 4.65
CA PHE A 233 -10.85 8.03 5.52
C PHE A 233 -12.33 8.10 5.87
N TRP A 234 -12.90 9.31 5.99
CA TRP A 234 -14.26 9.49 6.51
C TRP A 234 -15.19 10.30 5.63
N GLY A 235 -14.69 10.90 4.55
CA GLY A 235 -15.43 11.81 3.67
C GLY A 235 -15.57 11.32 2.23
N GLY A 236 -15.04 10.13 1.89
CA GLY A 236 -14.92 9.61 0.53
C GLY A 236 -14.01 10.47 -0.36
N VAL A 237 -14.51 10.93 -1.51
CA VAL A 237 -13.66 11.53 -2.58
C VAL A 237 -13.94 13.02 -2.79
N SER A 238 -12.87 13.80 -2.89
CA SER A 238 -12.85 15.17 -3.40
C SER A 238 -11.98 15.28 -4.65
N LYS A 239 -12.29 16.24 -5.52
CA LYS A 239 -11.40 16.68 -6.61
C LYS A 239 -11.13 18.17 -6.49
N TYR A 240 -9.88 18.58 -6.60
CA TYR A 240 -9.43 19.96 -6.58
C TYR A 240 -8.86 20.36 -7.95
N ASP A 241 -9.39 21.42 -8.55
CA ASP A 241 -9.01 21.91 -9.89
C ASP A 241 -7.94 23.03 -9.84
N GLY A 242 -7.30 23.24 -8.68
CA GLY A 242 -6.38 24.35 -8.44
C GLY A 242 -7.06 25.61 -7.89
N GLN A 243 -8.40 25.65 -7.81
CA GLN A 243 -9.16 26.77 -7.28
C GLN A 243 -10.26 26.32 -6.31
N THR A 244 -11.02 25.29 -6.66
CA THR A 244 -12.21 24.85 -5.91
C THR A 244 -12.27 23.34 -5.75
N PHE A 245 -12.99 22.89 -4.71
CA PHE A 245 -13.26 21.48 -4.47
C PHE A 245 -14.62 21.06 -5.02
N THR A 246 -14.67 19.91 -5.67
CA THR A 246 -15.89 19.14 -5.96
C THR A 246 -15.90 17.88 -5.11
N ASN A 247 -16.94 17.68 -4.28
CA ASN A 247 -17.03 16.56 -3.34
C ASN A 247 -18.06 15.53 -3.81
N TYR A 248 -17.64 14.33 -4.21
CA TYR A 248 -18.54 13.35 -4.83
C TYR A 248 -19.37 12.54 -3.82
N THR A 249 -18.88 12.37 -2.60
CA THR A 249 -19.59 11.62 -1.55
C THR A 249 -20.80 12.37 -1.00
N ARG A 250 -20.70 13.70 -0.86
CA ARG A 250 -21.76 14.53 -0.26
C ARG A 250 -23.04 14.55 -1.09
N ASP A 251 -22.92 14.33 -2.39
CA ASP A 251 -24.04 14.33 -3.33
C ASP A 251 -24.61 12.92 -3.56
N GLY A 252 -24.11 11.90 -2.84
CA GLY A 252 -24.54 10.50 -2.98
C GLY A 252 -24.04 9.81 -4.27
N LEU A 253 -23.07 10.42 -4.98
CA LEU A 253 -22.48 9.84 -6.19
C LEU A 253 -21.52 8.69 -5.86
N VAL A 254 -20.89 8.75 -4.69
CA VAL A 254 -20.06 7.69 -4.12
C VAL A 254 -20.66 7.29 -2.77
N ASN A 255 -20.96 6.01 -2.61
CA ASN A 255 -21.42 5.46 -1.33
C ASN A 255 -20.23 4.84 -0.59
N GLY A 256 -20.03 5.22 0.67
CA GLY A 256 -18.90 4.79 1.51
C GLY A 256 -18.19 5.98 2.14
N VAL A 257 -17.21 5.71 3.01
CA VAL A 257 -16.54 6.75 3.80
C VAL A 257 -15.03 6.78 3.61
N GLU A 258 -14.39 5.62 3.47
CA GLU A 258 -12.97 5.48 3.15
C GLU A 258 -12.80 5.18 1.67
N ALA A 259 -12.12 6.06 0.93
CA ALA A 259 -11.90 5.92 -0.50
C ALA A 259 -10.46 6.28 -0.87
N GLY A 260 -9.92 5.62 -1.89
CA GLY A 260 -8.63 5.96 -2.46
C GLY A 260 -8.08 4.88 -3.38
N ASP A 261 -6.75 4.85 -3.49
CA ASP A 261 -6.01 4.08 -4.48
C ASP A 261 -6.49 4.44 -5.88
N PHE A 262 -6.32 5.73 -6.20
CA PHE A 262 -6.74 6.26 -7.49
C PHE A 262 -5.83 5.78 -8.60
N TYR A 263 -6.44 5.48 -9.74
CA TYR A 263 -5.75 5.20 -10.98
C TYR A 263 -6.47 5.89 -12.15
N GLU A 264 -5.73 6.65 -12.96
CA GLU A 264 -6.25 7.20 -14.22
C GLU A 264 -5.89 6.28 -15.40
N ASP A 265 -6.91 5.80 -16.11
CA ASP A 265 -6.71 4.96 -17.28
C ASP A 265 -6.38 5.77 -18.56
N THR A 266 -6.09 5.08 -19.66
CA THR A 266 -5.71 5.75 -20.93
C THR A 266 -6.85 6.51 -21.60
N ASN A 267 -8.10 6.33 -21.16
CA ASN A 267 -9.23 7.14 -21.60
C ASN A 267 -9.39 8.41 -20.75
N GLY A 268 -8.62 8.53 -19.66
CA GLY A 268 -8.75 9.59 -18.66
C GLY A 268 -9.86 9.31 -17.64
N ASP A 269 -10.28 8.05 -17.50
CA ASP A 269 -11.25 7.66 -16.49
C ASP A 269 -10.54 7.39 -15.17
N ILE A 270 -11.19 7.76 -14.08
CA ILE A 270 -10.63 7.67 -12.74
C ILE A 270 -11.25 6.47 -12.03
N TRP A 271 -10.40 5.50 -11.69
CA TRP A 271 -10.72 4.32 -10.92
C TRP A 271 -10.29 4.49 -9.48
N PHE A 272 -11.07 4.00 -8.52
CA PHE A 272 -10.69 3.99 -7.11
C PHE A 272 -11.50 2.97 -6.32
N GLY A 273 -10.88 2.46 -5.26
CA GLY A 273 -11.53 1.62 -4.27
C GLY A 273 -12.32 2.44 -3.25
N VAL A 274 -13.41 1.86 -2.76
CA VAL A 274 -14.12 2.37 -1.58
C VAL A 274 -14.28 1.22 -0.60
N GLU A 275 -13.81 1.41 0.63
CA GLU A 275 -13.78 0.36 1.63
C GLU A 275 -15.20 -0.17 1.87
N ASN A 276 -15.36 -1.50 1.80
CA ASN A 276 -16.65 -2.19 1.91
C ASN A 276 -17.72 -1.76 0.88
N ASN A 277 -17.35 -1.03 -0.17
CA ASN A 277 -18.25 -0.60 -1.24
C ASN A 277 -17.72 -0.92 -2.64
N GLY A 278 -16.67 -1.73 -2.79
CA GLY A 278 -16.18 -2.15 -4.10
C GLY A 278 -15.41 -1.04 -4.83
N VAL A 279 -15.56 -0.95 -6.15
CA VAL A 279 -14.75 -0.08 -7.03
C VAL A 279 -15.64 0.86 -7.81
N TYR A 280 -15.20 2.11 -7.96
CA TYR A 280 -15.85 3.10 -8.78
C TYR A 280 -14.96 3.46 -9.97
N ARG A 281 -15.59 3.72 -11.11
CA ARG A 281 -14.98 4.32 -12.30
C ARG A 281 -15.73 5.60 -12.66
N TYR A 282 -15.02 6.69 -12.87
CA TYR A 282 -15.58 7.97 -13.28
C TYR A 282 -15.06 8.39 -14.65
N ASP A 283 -15.95 8.55 -15.62
CA ASP A 283 -15.62 8.90 -17.02
C ASP A 283 -15.56 10.42 -17.29
N GLY A 284 -15.53 11.23 -16.23
CA GLY A 284 -15.67 12.68 -16.32
C GLY A 284 -17.12 13.18 -16.36
N LYS A 285 -18.11 12.29 -16.42
CA LYS A 285 -19.55 12.63 -16.44
C LYS A 285 -20.36 11.81 -15.45
N ALA A 286 -20.15 10.50 -15.39
CA ALA A 286 -20.93 9.56 -14.62
C ALA A 286 -20.02 8.57 -13.87
N PHE A 287 -20.53 8.08 -12.74
CA PHE A 287 -19.91 7.00 -11.98
C PHE A 287 -20.51 5.66 -12.41
N GLN A 288 -19.63 4.71 -12.71
CA GLN A 288 -19.96 3.29 -12.76
C GLN A 288 -19.48 2.65 -11.46
N HIS A 289 -20.36 1.86 -10.83
CA HIS A 289 -20.09 1.17 -9.58
C HIS A 289 -19.99 -0.34 -9.80
N PHE A 290 -18.91 -0.95 -9.33
CA PHE A 290 -18.66 -2.39 -9.33
C PHE A 290 -18.74 -2.88 -7.88
N ALA A 291 -19.71 -3.73 -7.58
CA ALA A 291 -20.09 -4.02 -6.21
C ALA A 291 -19.12 -5.01 -5.55
N GLN A 292 -19.09 -5.02 -4.21
CA GLN A 292 -18.24 -5.92 -3.43
C GLN A 292 -18.48 -7.41 -3.72
N ALA A 293 -19.70 -7.79 -4.10
CA ALA A 293 -20.02 -9.17 -4.50
C ALA A 293 -19.21 -9.62 -5.73
N ASP A 294 -18.84 -8.69 -6.60
CA ASP A 294 -18.01 -8.95 -7.78
C ASP A 294 -16.53 -9.15 -7.40
N LEU A 295 -16.13 -8.76 -6.19
CA LEU A 295 -14.75 -8.77 -5.65
C LEU A 295 -14.61 -9.70 -4.43
N SER A 296 -15.55 -10.63 -4.24
CA SER A 296 -15.54 -11.61 -3.14
C SER A 296 -15.33 -10.99 -1.74
N GLY A 297 -15.88 -9.81 -1.47
CA GLY A 297 -15.73 -9.17 -0.16
C GLY A 297 -14.49 -8.29 -0.01
N ALA A 298 -13.60 -8.19 -1.00
CA ALA A 298 -12.34 -7.48 -0.87
C ALA A 298 -12.52 -5.96 -0.85
N SER A 299 -12.03 -5.30 0.19
CA SER A 299 -11.68 -3.88 0.09
C SER A 299 -10.42 -3.78 -0.78
N ILE A 300 -10.48 -2.95 -1.82
CA ILE A 300 -9.38 -2.74 -2.76
C ILE A 300 -8.41 -1.72 -2.16
N LEU A 301 -7.13 -2.03 -2.26
CA LEU A 301 -6.01 -1.27 -1.71
C LEU A 301 -5.00 -0.86 -2.78
N SER A 302 -4.95 -1.56 -3.92
CA SER A 302 -4.10 -1.22 -5.05
C SER A 302 -4.81 -1.48 -6.39
N ILE A 303 -4.78 -0.52 -7.31
CA ILE A 303 -5.27 -0.64 -8.69
C ILE A 303 -4.11 -0.31 -9.62
N HIS A 304 -3.79 -1.26 -10.50
CA HIS A 304 -2.66 -1.10 -11.41
C HIS A 304 -3.01 -1.64 -12.79
N ARG A 305 -2.70 -0.86 -13.84
CA ARG A 305 -2.73 -1.36 -15.20
C ARG A 305 -1.31 -1.59 -15.70
N ASP A 306 -1.04 -2.81 -16.12
CA ASP A 306 0.26 -3.13 -16.68
C ASP A 306 0.38 -2.71 -18.17
N ARG A 307 1.58 -2.88 -18.73
CA ARG A 307 1.92 -2.54 -20.12
C ARG A 307 1.17 -3.34 -21.18
N GLU A 308 0.67 -4.52 -20.83
CA GLU A 308 -0.18 -5.32 -21.71
C GLU A 308 -1.63 -4.83 -21.67
N GLY A 309 -1.93 -3.89 -20.77
CA GLY A 309 -3.22 -3.30 -20.57
C GLY A 309 -4.11 -4.10 -19.64
N ARG A 310 -3.58 -5.15 -18.98
CA ARG A 310 -4.31 -5.92 -17.96
C ARG A 310 -4.46 -5.07 -16.72
N PHE A 311 -5.61 -5.21 -16.09
CA PHE A 311 -6.02 -4.37 -14.97
C PHE A 311 -6.05 -5.22 -13.71
N TRP A 312 -5.20 -4.89 -12.75
CA TRP A 312 -4.96 -5.64 -11.53
C TRP A 312 -5.51 -4.88 -10.33
N LEU A 313 -6.18 -5.60 -9.44
CA LEU A 313 -6.76 -5.05 -8.22
C LEU A 313 -6.32 -5.90 -7.03
N GLY A 314 -5.51 -5.31 -6.16
CA GLY A 314 -5.03 -5.88 -4.92
C GLY A 314 -5.91 -5.43 -3.77
N GLY A 315 -6.18 -6.33 -2.83
CA GLY A 315 -6.94 -5.96 -1.65
C GLY A 315 -6.91 -6.99 -0.55
N TRP A 316 -7.82 -6.83 0.41
CA TRP A 316 -7.90 -7.72 1.57
C TRP A 316 -8.16 -9.18 1.18
N GLY A 317 -9.02 -9.38 0.18
CA GLY A 317 -9.39 -10.70 -0.34
C GLY A 317 -8.42 -11.28 -1.37
N GLY A 318 -7.34 -10.58 -1.70
CA GLY A 318 -6.30 -11.04 -2.61
C GLY A 318 -6.17 -10.24 -3.90
N LEU A 319 -5.77 -10.91 -4.98
CA LEU A 319 -5.48 -10.29 -6.27
C LEU A 319 -6.59 -10.63 -7.26
N PHE A 320 -7.07 -9.64 -7.98
CA PHE A 320 -8.09 -9.78 -9.01
C PHE A 320 -7.60 -9.17 -10.31
N ARG A 321 -8.00 -9.77 -11.41
CA ARG A 321 -7.84 -9.20 -12.75
C ARG A 321 -9.20 -8.75 -13.27
N TYR A 322 -9.27 -7.54 -13.81
CA TYR A 322 -10.43 -7.03 -14.51
C TYR A 322 -10.25 -7.13 -16.03
N ASP A 323 -11.12 -7.89 -16.69
CA ASP A 323 -11.23 -7.96 -18.15
C ASP A 323 -12.71 -7.96 -18.56
N LYS A 324 -13.07 -7.14 -19.55
CA LYS A 324 -14.42 -7.05 -20.15
C LYS A 324 -15.57 -6.99 -19.13
N GLY A 325 -15.38 -6.26 -18.04
CA GLY A 325 -16.43 -6.08 -17.02
C GLY A 325 -16.49 -7.18 -15.96
N ILE A 326 -15.54 -8.13 -15.96
CA ILE A 326 -15.50 -9.25 -15.03
C ILE A 326 -14.22 -9.15 -14.19
N PHE A 327 -14.37 -9.31 -12.87
CA PHE A 327 -13.25 -9.51 -11.96
C PHE A 327 -13.03 -11.01 -11.76
N ALA A 328 -11.83 -11.48 -12.07
CA ALA A 328 -11.43 -12.87 -11.87
C ALA A 328 -10.35 -12.93 -10.78
N PRO A 329 -10.49 -13.80 -9.77
CA PRO A 329 -9.44 -13.95 -8.77
C PRO A 329 -8.19 -14.56 -9.40
N VAL A 330 -7.03 -14.14 -8.92
CA VAL A 330 -5.72 -14.59 -9.37
C VAL A 330 -5.12 -15.47 -8.29
N THR A 331 -4.61 -16.61 -8.70
CA THR A 331 -3.90 -17.59 -7.85
C THR A 331 -2.45 -17.68 -8.30
N LYS A 332 -1.64 -18.45 -7.57
CA LYS A 332 -0.27 -18.76 -7.99
C LYS A 332 -0.19 -19.39 -9.39
N ASP A 333 -1.22 -20.13 -9.80
CA ASP A 333 -1.20 -20.90 -11.04
C ASP A 333 -1.95 -20.19 -12.18
N VAL A 334 -3.04 -19.46 -11.89
CA VAL A 334 -3.89 -18.80 -12.90
C VAL A 334 -4.79 -17.69 -12.30
N PRO A 335 -5.28 -16.73 -13.10
CA PRO A 335 -4.76 -16.35 -14.42
C PRO A 335 -3.72 -15.24 -14.29
N TRP A 336 -2.54 -15.44 -14.87
CA TRP A 336 -1.52 -14.39 -15.05
C TRP A 336 -1.55 -13.75 -16.44
N GLU A 337 -2.08 -14.48 -17.43
CA GLU A 337 -2.30 -14.05 -18.82
C GLU A 337 -3.66 -13.43 -19.02
#